data_AF-A0ABD5WNF9-F1
#
_entry.id   AF-A0ABD5WNF9-F1
#
_cell.length_a   1.000
_cell.length_b   1.000
_cell.length_c   1.000
_cell.angle_alpha   90.00
_cell.angle_beta   90.00
_cell.angle_gamma   90.00
#
_symmetry.space_group_name_H-M   'P 1'
#
loop_
_entity.id
_entity.type
_entity.pdbx_description
1 polymer ?
#
loop_
_entity_poly.entity_id
_entity_poly.type
_entity_poly.pdbx_seq_one_letter_code
_entity_poly.pdbx_strand_id
1 'polypeptide(L)'
;MYGSPSTTDHGNVTANCAASTSDSMPGMASEASVYTAAEPYNSFDTKLGWFADQGVSAVNCSFYWYDSDSYINSEDVTIGQFIYDHYLPVVTISGNYRTTDYETYDVATPGRGFNTITVGAINDKDTGSDLTDDDIWTNSCYEDPTSKNGDLYKPEVSAVGENIDTAGGYSGWYGTSFAAPHVSGLVTLLSKFAGTGDPTPNGYPEYAKAVTLAAAGHDASTFDKEGVGTIQAPDAESIVKNGQYVTDTFAQSNSIQSYDASLDSADSEVRVALAWLTNPQTNNLVDNASAHPDVDLTSTSTTPTAPASITRPPTTPGGNTSASTPPTPAPTPSRFRRQTGRTATTAPERWRWRGTADSRAQSQSRRVA
;
A
#
# COMPACT_ATOMS: atom_id res chain seq x y z
N MET A 1 -6.00 15.74 -21.97
CA MET A 1 -5.12 16.29 -20.94
C MET A 1 -5.59 17.70 -20.61
N TYR A 2 -5.82 18.00 -19.34
CA TYR A 2 -6.30 19.30 -18.86
C TYR A 2 -5.25 19.92 -17.92
N GLY A 3 -5.01 21.23 -18.02
CA GLY A 3 -4.01 21.94 -17.21
C GLY A 3 -2.77 22.37 -18.01
N SER A 4 -1.74 22.83 -17.30
CA SER A 4 -0.46 23.24 -17.92
C SER A 4 0.46 22.02 -17.95
N PRO A 5 0.67 21.37 -19.12
CA PRO A 5 1.56 20.23 -19.22
C PRO A 5 2.98 20.64 -18.85
N SER A 6 3.75 19.70 -18.30
CA SER A 6 5.20 19.85 -18.22
C SER A 6 5.75 20.06 -19.64
N THR A 7 6.69 20.98 -19.82
CA THR A 7 7.43 21.11 -21.08
C THR A 7 8.57 20.09 -21.20
N THR A 8 8.72 19.20 -20.22
CA THR A 8 9.73 18.15 -20.20
C THR A 8 9.12 16.81 -20.61
N ASP A 9 9.91 15.97 -21.29
CA ASP A 9 9.50 14.62 -21.69
C ASP A 9 9.11 13.76 -20.49
N HIS A 10 9.75 13.98 -19.33
CA HIS A 10 9.46 13.25 -18.09
C HIS A 10 7.97 13.26 -17.71
N GLY A 11 7.34 14.44 -17.71
CA GLY A 11 5.92 14.56 -17.36
C GLY A 11 4.99 13.89 -18.38
N ASN A 12 5.37 13.89 -19.66
CA ASN A 12 4.60 13.21 -20.72
C ASN A 12 4.68 11.69 -20.57
N VAL A 13 5.87 11.15 -20.32
CA VAL A 13 6.08 9.71 -20.10
C VAL A 13 5.31 9.25 -18.86
N THR A 14 5.41 9.98 -17.74
CA THR A 14 4.63 9.69 -16.53
C THR A 14 3.12 9.68 -16.79
N ALA A 15 2.58 10.67 -17.51
CA ALA A 15 1.17 10.71 -17.87
C ALA A 15 0.76 9.52 -18.76
N ASN A 16 1.63 9.12 -19.69
CA ASN A 16 1.36 8.01 -20.59
C ASN A 16 1.36 6.66 -19.86
N CYS A 17 2.29 6.41 -18.93
CA CYS A 17 2.27 5.22 -18.08
C CYS A 17 0.94 5.07 -17.33
N ALA A 18 0.40 6.19 -16.83
CA ALA A 18 -0.86 6.17 -16.09
C ALA A 18 -2.07 5.95 -17.00
N ALA A 19 -2.17 6.65 -18.14
CA ALA A 19 -3.44 6.76 -18.86
C ALA A 19 -3.32 7.02 -20.37
N SER A 20 -2.22 6.63 -21.03
CA SER A 20 -2.14 6.68 -22.49
C SER A 20 -3.31 5.93 -23.12
N THR A 21 -3.98 6.58 -24.08
CA THR A 21 -5.10 6.00 -24.84
C THR A 21 -4.62 5.29 -26.13
N SER A 22 -3.32 5.06 -26.27
CA SER A 22 -2.76 4.38 -27.45
C SER A 22 -3.10 2.91 -27.43
N ASP A 23 -3.66 2.38 -28.52
CA ASP A 23 -3.97 0.95 -28.64
C ASP A 23 -2.73 0.06 -28.54
N SER A 24 -1.56 0.54 -29.02
CA SER A 24 -0.32 -0.24 -29.03
C SER A 24 0.51 -0.07 -27.76
N MET A 25 0.28 1.00 -26.99
CA MET A 25 1.02 1.35 -25.78
C MET A 25 0.05 2.01 -24.78
N PRO A 26 -0.95 1.26 -24.29
CA PRO A 26 -1.93 1.80 -23.36
C PRO A 26 -1.27 2.06 -22.00
N GLY A 27 -1.71 3.12 -21.32
CA GLY A 27 -1.41 3.30 -19.91
C GLY A 27 -2.25 2.35 -19.07
N MET A 28 -1.90 2.21 -17.78
CA MET A 28 -2.61 1.34 -16.85
C MET A 28 -4.13 1.62 -16.82
N ALA A 29 -4.52 2.89 -16.80
CA ALA A 29 -5.90 3.36 -16.91
C ALA A 29 -6.13 4.10 -18.24
N SER A 30 -6.00 3.40 -19.37
CA SER A 30 -6.00 3.96 -20.74
C SER A 30 -7.23 4.77 -21.18
N GLU A 31 -8.30 4.83 -20.38
CA GLU A 31 -9.50 5.64 -20.64
C GLU A 31 -9.66 6.81 -19.65
N ALA A 32 -8.74 6.95 -18.69
CA ALA A 32 -8.83 7.97 -17.65
C ALA A 32 -8.48 9.36 -18.19
N SER A 33 -9.16 10.38 -17.66
CA SER A 33 -8.78 11.77 -17.92
C SER A 33 -7.53 12.15 -17.13
N VAL A 34 -6.53 12.70 -17.83
CA VAL A 34 -5.30 13.20 -17.20
C VAL A 34 -5.39 14.71 -16.96
N TYR A 35 -5.14 15.11 -15.72
CA TYR A 35 -4.97 16.49 -15.28
C TYR A 35 -3.49 16.71 -14.93
N THR A 36 -2.91 17.83 -15.35
CA THR A 36 -1.47 18.10 -15.16
C THR A 36 -1.21 19.47 -14.57
N ALA A 37 -0.22 19.52 -13.70
CA ALA A 37 0.33 20.76 -13.14
C ALA A 37 1.86 20.73 -13.27
N ALA A 38 2.41 21.63 -14.06
CA ALA A 38 3.86 21.79 -14.20
C ALA A 38 4.51 22.44 -12.96
N GLU A 39 5.84 22.37 -12.88
CA GLU A 39 6.66 23.03 -11.85
C GLU A 39 6.24 22.66 -10.42
N PRO A 40 6.30 21.37 -10.03
CA PRO A 40 5.66 20.88 -8.80
C PRO A 40 6.13 21.62 -7.53
N TYR A 41 7.37 22.11 -7.51
CA TYR A 41 7.95 22.84 -6.39
C TYR A 41 7.35 24.24 -6.15
N ASN A 42 6.69 24.82 -7.15
CA ASN A 42 6.08 26.15 -7.04
C ASN A 42 4.62 26.04 -6.62
N SER A 43 4.24 26.64 -5.49
CA SER A 43 2.84 26.66 -5.00
C SER A 43 2.21 25.26 -4.91
N PHE A 44 2.97 24.30 -4.37
CA PHE A 44 2.60 22.89 -4.33
C PHE A 44 1.21 22.65 -3.71
N ASP A 45 0.94 23.21 -2.54
CA ASP A 45 -0.34 23.06 -1.84
C ASP A 45 -1.53 23.57 -2.67
N THR A 46 -1.35 24.68 -3.39
CA THR A 46 -2.38 25.22 -4.29
C THR A 46 -2.68 24.27 -5.44
N LYS A 47 -1.65 23.57 -5.95
CA LYS A 47 -1.83 22.58 -7.03
C LYS A 47 -2.50 21.31 -6.53
N LEU A 48 -2.17 20.84 -5.34
CA LEU A 48 -2.89 19.75 -4.69
C LEU A 48 -4.37 20.11 -4.48
N GLY A 49 -4.65 21.32 -3.97
CA GLY A 49 -6.01 21.82 -3.84
C GLY A 49 -6.76 21.87 -5.18
N TRP A 50 -6.09 22.30 -6.25
CA TRP A 50 -6.68 22.29 -7.59
C TRP A 50 -7.06 20.88 -8.06
N PHE A 51 -6.22 19.87 -7.81
CA PHE A 51 -6.57 18.48 -8.13
C PHE A 51 -7.81 18.00 -7.36
N ALA A 52 -7.91 18.34 -6.07
CA ALA A 52 -9.10 18.05 -5.28
C ALA A 52 -10.35 18.73 -5.87
N ASP A 53 -10.24 19.99 -6.29
CA ASP A 53 -11.33 20.72 -6.95
C ASP A 53 -11.74 20.10 -8.30
N GLN A 54 -10.80 19.47 -9.01
CA GLN A 54 -11.10 18.74 -10.25
C GLN A 54 -11.76 17.38 -10.01
N GLY A 55 -11.80 16.89 -8.76
CA GLY A 55 -12.40 15.60 -8.41
C GLY A 55 -11.67 14.39 -9.00
N VAL A 56 -10.35 14.46 -9.14
CA VAL A 56 -9.54 13.35 -9.66
C VAL A 56 -9.60 12.13 -8.71
N SER A 57 -9.33 10.93 -9.22
CA SER A 57 -9.33 9.70 -8.41
C SER A 57 -8.02 9.47 -7.65
N ALA A 58 -6.91 10.01 -8.16
CA ALA A 58 -5.58 9.91 -7.56
C ALA A 58 -4.69 11.05 -8.08
N VAL A 59 -3.69 11.43 -7.30
CA VAL A 59 -2.62 12.35 -7.71
C VAL A 59 -1.29 11.60 -7.75
N ASN A 60 -0.58 11.69 -8.87
CA ASN A 60 0.75 11.12 -9.02
C ASN A 60 1.83 12.19 -8.79
N CYS A 61 2.75 11.94 -7.86
CA CYS A 61 3.92 12.77 -7.59
C CYS A 61 5.21 12.03 -7.96
N SER A 62 5.54 12.01 -9.26
CA SER A 62 6.81 11.46 -9.79
C SER A 62 7.99 12.42 -9.68
N PHE A 63 8.10 13.10 -8.55
CA PHE A 63 9.20 14.02 -8.23
C PHE A 63 9.49 13.92 -6.73
N TYR A 64 10.61 14.49 -6.30
CA TYR A 64 11.02 14.47 -4.92
C TYR A 64 11.71 15.76 -4.52
N TRP A 65 11.72 16.07 -3.23
CA TRP A 65 12.61 17.07 -2.65
C TRP A 65 13.92 16.41 -2.26
N TYR A 66 15.01 17.12 -2.53
CA TYR A 66 16.33 16.65 -2.13
C TYR A 66 16.52 16.86 -0.64
N ASP A 67 16.60 15.76 0.09
CA ASP A 67 17.10 15.70 1.45
C ASP A 67 18.01 14.47 1.60
N SER A 68 18.88 14.50 2.61
CA SER A 68 19.91 13.47 2.83
C SER A 68 19.79 12.85 4.21
N ASP A 69 18.59 12.92 4.79
CA ASP A 69 18.28 12.34 6.07
C ASP A 69 17.15 11.33 5.92
N SER A 70 16.99 10.44 6.88
CA SER A 70 15.91 9.47 6.90
C SER A 70 14.70 9.97 7.70
N TYR A 71 14.54 11.28 7.93
CA TYR A 71 13.44 11.79 8.75
C TYR A 71 12.21 12.11 7.90
N ILE A 72 11.03 11.99 8.52
CA ILE A 72 9.79 12.53 7.94
C ILE A 72 9.90 14.06 7.96
N ASN A 73 9.75 14.68 6.80
CA ASN A 73 9.90 16.12 6.60
C ASN A 73 8.56 16.85 6.53
N SER A 74 8.61 18.18 6.48
CA SER A 74 7.40 19.03 6.44
C SER A 74 6.48 18.70 5.25
N GLU A 75 7.07 18.36 4.12
CA GLU A 75 6.39 18.04 2.88
C GLU A 75 5.66 16.70 2.98
N ASP A 76 6.26 15.69 3.63
CA ASP A 76 5.59 14.40 3.92
C ASP A 76 4.34 14.61 4.79
N VAL A 77 4.47 15.45 5.82
CA VAL A 77 3.37 15.81 6.73
C VAL A 77 2.30 16.60 5.98
N THR A 78 2.69 17.54 5.13
CA THR A 78 1.77 18.37 4.35
C THR A 78 0.95 17.52 3.39
N ILE A 79 1.58 16.59 2.66
CA ILE A 79 0.85 15.65 1.80
C ILE A 79 -0.02 14.73 2.64
N GLY A 80 0.50 14.21 3.75
CA GLY A 80 -0.27 13.34 4.64
C GLY A 80 -1.54 14.01 5.16
N GLN A 81 -1.42 15.28 5.60
CA GLN A 81 -2.53 16.10 6.06
C GLN A 81 -3.50 16.42 4.92
N PHE A 82 -3.00 16.74 3.72
CA PHE A 82 -3.84 16.93 2.54
C PHE A 82 -4.69 15.70 2.23
N ILE A 83 -4.09 14.49 2.24
CA ILE A 83 -4.84 13.24 2.00
C ILE A 83 -5.91 13.05 3.08
N TYR A 84 -5.58 13.34 4.35
CA TYR A 84 -6.51 13.24 5.46
C TYR A 84 -7.71 14.20 5.33
N ASP A 85 -7.45 15.45 4.94
CA ASP A 85 -8.47 16.50 4.86
C ASP A 85 -9.32 16.40 3.58
N HIS A 86 -8.73 15.96 2.47
CA HIS A 86 -9.38 15.92 1.16
C HIS A 86 -9.84 14.53 0.73
N TYR A 87 -9.46 13.46 1.45
CA TYR A 87 -9.76 12.06 1.11
C TYR A 87 -9.35 11.70 -0.32
N LEU A 88 -8.22 12.25 -0.77
CA LEU A 88 -7.70 12.08 -2.12
C LEU A 88 -6.39 11.27 -2.07
N PRO A 89 -6.32 10.07 -2.67
CA PRO A 89 -5.09 9.29 -2.71
C PRO A 89 -3.97 10.05 -3.42
N VAL A 90 -2.78 10.07 -2.82
CA VAL A 90 -1.56 10.56 -3.45
C VAL A 90 -0.55 9.42 -3.52
N VAL A 91 -0.11 9.15 -4.74
CA VAL A 91 0.92 8.17 -5.05
C VAL A 91 2.23 8.91 -5.25
N THR A 92 3.28 8.46 -4.57
CA THR A 92 4.60 9.09 -4.55
C THR A 92 5.67 8.08 -4.95
N ILE A 93 6.80 8.56 -5.42
CA ILE A 93 7.94 7.70 -5.73
C ILE A 93 8.76 7.40 -4.48
N SER A 94 9.45 6.26 -4.45
CA SER A 94 10.44 6.01 -3.39
C SER A 94 11.73 6.79 -3.62
N GLY A 95 12.04 7.21 -4.85
CA GLY A 95 13.28 7.91 -5.18
C GLY A 95 14.21 7.04 -6.02
N ASN A 96 15.23 7.69 -6.59
CA ASN A 96 16.24 7.03 -7.40
C ASN A 96 17.61 7.27 -6.76
N TYR A 97 18.32 6.20 -6.41
CA TYR A 97 19.71 6.25 -5.96
C TYR A 97 20.57 7.00 -6.99
N ARG A 98 21.34 8.00 -6.54
CA ARG A 98 22.22 8.80 -7.40
C ARG A 98 23.60 8.90 -6.78
N THR A 99 24.59 8.29 -7.43
CA THR A 99 26.00 8.33 -7.03
C THR A 99 26.64 9.73 -7.07
N THR A 100 26.02 10.72 -7.71
CA THR A 100 26.64 12.04 -7.94
C THR A 100 26.26 13.08 -6.90
N ASP A 101 25.13 12.91 -6.24
CA ASP A 101 24.53 13.96 -5.40
C ASP A 101 24.50 13.50 -3.93
N TYR A 102 23.96 12.31 -3.67
CA TYR A 102 23.87 11.68 -2.35
C TYR A 102 23.82 10.15 -2.49
N GLU A 103 24.81 9.45 -1.93
CA GLU A 103 24.91 7.98 -1.93
C GLU A 103 24.01 7.37 -0.84
N THR A 104 22.69 7.49 -0.99
CA THR A 104 21.74 6.90 -0.04
C THR A 104 20.58 6.22 -0.75
N TYR A 105 20.10 5.10 -0.16
CA TYR A 105 18.87 4.44 -0.57
C TYR A 105 17.67 4.92 0.24
N ASP A 106 17.83 5.97 1.05
CA ASP A 106 16.74 6.64 1.76
C ASP A 106 15.58 6.92 0.80
N VAL A 107 14.38 6.47 1.19
CA VAL A 107 13.15 6.82 0.49
C VAL A 107 13.04 8.34 0.48
N ALA A 108 12.84 8.95 -0.68
CA ALA A 108 12.85 10.41 -0.83
C ALA A 108 11.52 11.05 -0.40
N THR A 109 11.58 12.27 0.13
CA THR A 109 10.40 13.10 0.38
C THR A 109 9.72 13.48 -0.94
N PRO A 110 8.39 13.32 -1.10
CA PRO A 110 7.40 13.13 -0.03
C PRO A 110 6.94 11.68 0.17
N GLY A 111 7.73 10.70 -0.29
CA GLY A 111 7.44 9.28 -0.17
C GLY A 111 7.54 8.71 1.24
N ARG A 112 7.91 9.50 2.25
CA ARG A 112 8.01 9.02 3.64
C ARG A 112 6.69 9.16 4.40
N GLY A 113 5.75 9.95 3.89
CA GLY A 113 4.47 10.21 4.55
C GLY A 113 3.62 8.96 4.82
N PHE A 114 2.89 8.94 5.94
CA PHE A 114 2.04 7.80 6.35
C PHE A 114 0.89 7.50 5.39
N ASN A 115 0.26 8.55 4.86
CA ASN A 115 -0.96 8.41 4.07
C ASN A 115 -0.69 8.26 2.57
N THR A 116 0.55 8.46 2.11
CA THR A 116 0.91 8.27 0.70
C THR A 116 0.93 6.80 0.33
N ILE A 117 0.90 6.50 -0.97
CA ILE A 117 1.28 5.19 -1.52
C ILE A 117 2.63 5.38 -2.22
N THR A 118 3.69 4.91 -1.59
CA THR A 118 5.07 5.07 -2.05
C THR A 118 5.50 3.87 -2.87
N VAL A 119 6.04 4.16 -4.04
CA VAL A 119 6.25 3.17 -5.10
C VAL A 119 7.73 3.01 -5.42
N GLY A 120 8.23 1.79 -5.23
CA GLY A 120 9.52 1.32 -5.73
C GLY A 120 9.43 0.88 -7.20
N ALA A 121 10.58 0.62 -7.82
CA ALA A 121 10.66 0.19 -9.22
C ALA A 121 11.24 -1.21 -9.35
N ILE A 122 10.64 -2.04 -10.20
CA ILE A 122 11.20 -3.30 -10.67
C ILE A 122 11.59 -3.23 -12.15
N ASN A 123 12.38 -4.22 -12.57
CA ASN A 123 12.63 -4.59 -13.95
C ASN A 123 12.01 -5.96 -14.20
N ASP A 124 10.99 -6.01 -15.05
CA ASP A 124 10.25 -7.21 -15.45
C ASP A 124 10.89 -7.95 -16.64
N LYS A 125 12.09 -7.52 -17.05
CA LYS A 125 12.92 -8.08 -18.14
C LYS A 125 12.22 -8.18 -19.51
N ASP A 126 11.04 -7.59 -19.65
CA ASP A 126 10.12 -7.77 -20.79
C ASP A 126 9.85 -9.25 -21.14
N THR A 127 9.86 -10.16 -20.16
CA THR A 127 9.60 -11.60 -20.34
C THR A 127 8.13 -11.98 -20.19
N GLY A 128 7.26 -10.98 -19.98
CA GLY A 128 5.81 -11.10 -20.04
C GLY A 128 5.22 -11.70 -18.78
N SER A 129 4.73 -12.94 -18.86
CA SER A 129 4.16 -13.64 -17.69
C SER A 129 5.18 -14.48 -16.92
N ASP A 130 6.41 -14.57 -17.41
CA ASP A 130 7.50 -15.19 -16.65
C ASP A 130 7.99 -14.16 -15.64
N LEU A 131 7.62 -14.40 -14.38
CA LEU A 131 7.97 -13.52 -13.27
C LEU A 131 9.24 -14.00 -12.54
N THR A 132 9.93 -15.02 -13.06
CA THR A 132 11.02 -15.69 -12.34
C THR A 132 12.37 -15.01 -12.50
N ASP A 133 12.49 -14.10 -13.46
CA ASP A 133 13.68 -13.28 -13.71
C ASP A 133 13.48 -11.79 -13.41
N ASP A 134 12.31 -11.40 -12.91
CA ASP A 134 12.02 -10.06 -12.41
C ASP A 134 12.90 -9.72 -11.20
N ASP A 135 13.44 -8.50 -11.18
CA ASP A 135 14.31 -8.00 -10.12
C ASP A 135 13.90 -6.59 -9.69
N ILE A 136 14.17 -6.24 -8.43
CA ILE A 136 14.15 -4.83 -8.02
C ILE A 136 15.14 -4.02 -8.87
N TRP A 137 14.69 -2.87 -9.37
CA TRP A 137 15.57 -1.96 -10.10
C TRP A 137 16.69 -1.48 -9.17
N THR A 138 17.94 -1.58 -9.62
CA THR A 138 19.12 -1.39 -8.77
C THR A 138 19.17 -0.03 -8.07
N ASN A 139 18.56 1.00 -8.65
CA ASN A 139 18.54 2.34 -8.07
C ASN A 139 17.21 2.69 -7.38
N SER A 140 16.30 1.75 -7.15
CA SER A 140 15.08 2.00 -6.37
C SER A 140 15.46 2.25 -4.92
N CYS A 141 15.08 3.40 -4.35
CA CYS A 141 15.26 3.67 -2.92
C CYS A 141 14.30 2.83 -2.08
N TYR A 142 14.75 2.42 -0.89
CA TYR A 142 14.05 1.50 0.00
C TYR A 142 14.42 1.64 1.49
N GLU A 143 15.35 2.52 1.87
CA GLU A 143 15.68 2.68 3.29
C GLU A 143 14.56 3.44 3.99
N ASP A 144 14.00 2.78 5.00
CA ASP A 144 12.85 3.25 5.76
C ASP A 144 13.12 4.57 6.47
N PRO A 145 12.15 5.50 6.49
CA PRO A 145 12.25 6.67 7.33
C PRO A 145 12.26 6.27 8.83
N THR A 146 13.04 7.02 9.60
CA THR A 146 13.02 6.95 11.06
C THR A 146 11.60 7.20 11.56
N SER A 147 11.07 6.24 12.31
CA SER A 147 9.75 6.31 12.94
C SER A 147 9.83 5.97 14.42
N LYS A 148 8.85 6.43 15.21
CA LYS A 148 8.82 6.22 16.66
C LYS A 148 8.95 4.75 17.08
N ASN A 149 8.32 3.86 16.33
CA ASN A 149 8.27 2.43 16.60
C ASN A 149 9.18 1.59 15.69
N GLY A 150 9.79 2.19 14.66
CA GLY A 150 10.60 1.48 13.67
C GLY A 150 9.78 0.55 12.76
N ASP A 151 8.51 0.88 12.52
CA ASP A 151 7.51 0.07 11.82
C ASP A 151 6.96 0.75 10.54
N LEU A 152 7.57 1.86 10.13
CA LEU A 152 7.20 2.57 8.91
C LEU A 152 8.00 2.06 7.72
N TYR A 153 7.47 1.02 7.07
CA TYR A 153 8.10 0.40 5.90
C TYR A 153 7.81 1.15 4.60
N LYS A 154 8.85 1.39 3.80
CA LYS A 154 8.81 2.05 2.50
C LYS A 154 9.81 1.40 1.52
N PRO A 155 9.51 1.31 0.21
CA PRO A 155 8.22 1.58 -0.41
C PRO A 155 7.13 0.63 0.08
N GLU A 156 5.86 0.99 -0.05
CA GLU A 156 4.79 0.07 0.32
C GLU A 156 4.52 -0.95 -0.77
N VAL A 157 4.69 -0.58 -2.03
CA VAL A 157 4.53 -1.45 -3.22
C VAL A 157 5.58 -1.09 -4.27
N SER A 158 5.71 -1.93 -5.27
CA SER A 158 6.48 -1.65 -6.46
C SER A 158 5.63 -1.74 -7.73
N ALA A 159 6.18 -1.21 -8.83
CA ALA A 159 5.66 -1.40 -10.18
C ALA A 159 6.83 -1.41 -11.17
N VAL A 160 6.55 -1.82 -12.42
CA VAL A 160 7.55 -1.76 -13.50
C VAL A 160 8.01 -0.32 -13.69
N GLY A 161 9.33 -0.13 -13.63
CA GLY A 161 9.95 1.18 -13.72
C GLY A 161 11.27 1.17 -14.47
N GLU A 162 11.67 0.08 -15.10
CA GLU A 162 12.83 -0.01 -15.99
C GLU A 162 12.38 -0.39 -17.41
N ASN A 163 13.13 0.07 -18.42
CA ASN A 163 12.84 -0.13 -19.85
C ASN A 163 11.43 0.29 -20.31
N ILE A 164 10.94 1.39 -19.76
CA ILE A 164 9.60 1.90 -20.03
C ILE A 164 9.52 2.54 -21.42
N ASP A 165 8.67 1.96 -22.25
CA ASP A 165 8.26 2.48 -23.54
C ASP A 165 6.83 3.02 -23.47
N THR A 166 6.60 4.23 -23.97
CA THR A 166 5.26 4.84 -23.99
C THR A 166 4.93 5.50 -25.33
N ALA A 167 3.64 5.77 -25.53
CA ALA A 167 3.15 6.46 -26.71
C ALA A 167 3.88 7.81 -26.95
N GLY A 168 4.03 8.19 -28.22
CA GLY A 168 4.78 9.41 -28.59
C GLY A 168 6.26 9.17 -28.91
N GLY A 169 6.71 7.91 -28.93
CA GLY A 169 8.07 7.53 -29.31
C GLY A 169 9.08 7.64 -28.18
N TYR A 170 8.60 7.63 -26.93
CA TYR A 170 9.43 7.61 -25.75
C TYR A 170 9.82 6.18 -25.43
N SER A 171 11.12 5.87 -25.41
CA SER A 171 11.60 4.51 -25.21
C SER A 171 12.77 4.42 -24.23
N GLY A 172 12.85 3.30 -23.50
CA GLY A 172 13.97 2.97 -22.60
C GLY A 172 14.06 3.88 -21.38
N TRP A 173 12.93 4.41 -20.90
CA TRP A 173 12.90 5.23 -19.68
C TRP A 173 13.00 4.37 -18.43
N TYR A 174 13.58 4.91 -17.37
CA TYR A 174 13.75 4.18 -16.13
C TYR A 174 13.70 5.09 -14.90
N GLY A 175 13.22 4.55 -13.79
CA GLY A 175 13.06 5.26 -12.54
C GLY A 175 11.75 4.94 -11.83
N THR A 176 11.74 5.13 -10.51
CA THR A 176 10.51 5.09 -9.71
C THR A 176 9.49 6.12 -10.22
N SER A 177 9.95 7.20 -10.86
CA SER A 177 9.12 8.15 -11.62
C SER A 177 8.19 7.54 -12.66
N PHE A 178 8.54 6.36 -13.20
CA PHE A 178 7.74 5.64 -14.18
C PHE A 178 7.03 4.43 -13.60
N ALA A 179 7.43 3.97 -12.41
CA ALA A 179 6.69 2.98 -11.62
C ALA A 179 5.44 3.59 -10.95
N ALA A 180 5.58 4.72 -10.25
CA ALA A 180 4.47 5.41 -9.58
C ALA A 180 3.21 5.69 -10.43
N PRO A 181 3.32 6.11 -11.71
CA PRO A 181 2.13 6.34 -12.53
C PRO A 181 1.36 5.05 -12.87
N HIS A 182 2.01 3.87 -12.90
CA HIS A 182 1.28 2.60 -13.03
C HIS A 182 0.39 2.36 -11.81
N VAL A 183 0.90 2.62 -10.60
CA VAL A 183 0.11 2.53 -9.36
C VAL A 183 -1.01 3.57 -9.33
N SER A 184 -0.75 4.80 -9.78
CA SER A 184 -1.78 5.85 -9.88
C SER A 184 -2.91 5.46 -10.86
N GLY A 185 -2.56 4.83 -11.98
CA GLY A 185 -3.52 4.26 -12.91
C GLY A 185 -4.33 3.13 -12.29
N LEU A 186 -3.68 2.22 -11.55
CA LEU A 186 -4.37 1.16 -10.82
C LEU A 186 -5.36 1.71 -9.80
N VAL A 187 -4.94 2.68 -8.97
CA VAL A 187 -5.83 3.35 -8.01
C VAL A 187 -7.02 3.97 -8.75
N THR A 188 -6.80 4.58 -9.90
CA THR A 188 -7.89 5.15 -10.72
C THR A 188 -8.84 4.06 -11.22
N LEU A 189 -8.33 2.91 -11.68
CA LEU A 189 -9.13 1.76 -12.14
C LEU A 189 -10.04 1.18 -11.06
N LEU A 190 -9.68 1.27 -9.77
CA LEU A 190 -10.57 0.83 -8.68
C LEU A 190 -11.94 1.51 -8.76
N SER A 191 -12.00 2.78 -9.20
CA SER A 191 -13.27 3.49 -9.41
C SER A 191 -14.14 2.86 -10.51
N LYS A 192 -13.52 2.21 -11.51
CA LYS A 192 -14.19 1.51 -12.61
C LYS A 192 -14.63 0.11 -12.18
N PHE A 193 -13.91 -0.51 -11.25
CA PHE A 193 -14.26 -1.82 -10.70
C PHE A 193 -15.39 -1.75 -9.68
N ALA A 194 -15.46 -0.64 -8.94
CA ALA A 194 -16.46 -0.38 -7.91
C ALA A 194 -17.89 -0.40 -8.48
N GLY A 195 -18.78 -1.10 -7.79
CA GLY A 195 -20.22 -1.11 -8.04
C GLY A 195 -20.93 0.12 -7.47
N THR A 196 -22.24 0.17 -7.65
CA THR A 196 -23.07 1.24 -7.05
C THR A 196 -23.09 1.09 -5.52
N GLY A 197 -22.59 2.11 -4.81
CA GLY A 197 -22.56 2.14 -3.34
C GLY A 197 -21.25 1.64 -2.73
N ASP A 198 -20.31 1.17 -3.55
CA ASP A 198 -18.98 0.76 -3.10
C ASP A 198 -18.10 1.98 -2.79
N PRO A 199 -17.11 1.86 -1.89
CA PRO A 199 -16.09 2.87 -1.70
C PRO A 199 -15.36 3.17 -3.01
N THR A 200 -15.20 4.45 -3.30
CA THR A 200 -14.34 4.91 -4.40
C THR A 200 -13.03 5.47 -3.84
N PRO A 201 -11.92 5.37 -4.59
CA PRO A 201 -10.63 5.95 -4.20
C PRO A 201 -10.73 7.41 -3.75
N ASN A 202 -11.48 8.23 -4.50
CA ASN A 202 -11.86 9.58 -4.08
C ASN A 202 -12.96 9.45 -2.99
N GLY A 203 -12.59 9.70 -1.74
CA GLY A 203 -13.43 9.52 -0.55
C GLY A 203 -12.93 8.46 0.43
N TYR A 204 -12.16 7.47 -0.04
CA TYR A 204 -11.60 6.39 0.80
C TYR A 204 -10.16 6.04 0.37
N PRO A 205 -9.19 6.93 0.60
CA PRO A 205 -7.79 6.68 0.23
C PRO A 205 -7.15 5.49 0.98
N GLU A 206 -7.57 5.21 2.20
CA GLU A 206 -7.17 4.01 2.94
C GLU A 206 -7.70 2.72 2.29
N TYR A 207 -8.90 2.75 1.71
CA TYR A 207 -9.41 1.64 0.91
C TYR A 207 -8.56 1.44 -0.34
N ALA A 208 -8.27 2.51 -1.08
CA ALA A 208 -7.42 2.44 -2.26
C ALA A 208 -6.05 1.84 -1.93
N LYS A 209 -5.42 2.34 -0.85
CA LYS A 209 -4.15 1.81 -0.35
C LYS A 209 -4.28 0.34 0.03
N ALA A 210 -5.24 -0.05 0.87
CA ALA A 210 -5.42 -1.43 1.31
C ALA A 210 -5.64 -2.41 0.15
N VAL A 211 -6.49 -2.06 -0.83
CA VAL A 211 -6.71 -2.91 -2.01
C VAL A 211 -5.44 -3.02 -2.84
N THR A 212 -4.71 -1.92 -3.07
CA THR A 212 -3.43 -1.95 -3.78
C THR A 212 -2.39 -2.82 -3.09
N LEU A 213 -2.28 -2.73 -1.75
CA LEU A 213 -1.33 -3.56 -0.99
C LEU A 213 -1.74 -5.04 -0.98
N ALA A 214 -3.03 -5.35 -0.79
CA ALA A 214 -3.51 -6.73 -0.75
C ALA A 214 -3.41 -7.43 -2.12
N ALA A 215 -3.59 -6.67 -3.20
CA ALA A 215 -3.48 -7.15 -4.58
C ALA A 215 -2.03 -7.26 -5.08
N ALA A 216 -1.08 -6.57 -4.46
CA ALA A 216 0.33 -6.75 -4.80
C ALA A 216 0.73 -8.18 -4.46
N GLY A 217 1.18 -8.92 -5.48
CA GLY A 217 1.28 -10.39 -5.43
C GLY A 217 2.62 -10.93 -5.89
N HIS A 218 3.32 -10.19 -6.74
CA HIS A 218 4.59 -10.61 -7.32
C HIS A 218 5.75 -10.11 -6.45
N ASP A 219 6.66 -11.02 -6.09
CA ASP A 219 7.82 -10.72 -5.26
C ASP A 219 9.10 -10.84 -6.11
N ALA A 220 9.60 -9.71 -6.62
CA ALA A 220 10.90 -9.58 -7.29
C ALA A 220 12.08 -9.44 -6.29
N SER A 221 11.80 -9.18 -5.01
CA SER A 221 12.84 -8.99 -3.99
C SER A 221 12.37 -9.26 -2.56
N THR A 222 13.12 -8.76 -1.59
CA THR A 222 12.73 -8.74 -0.18
C THR A 222 11.68 -7.67 0.07
N PHE A 223 10.81 -7.93 1.06
CA PHE A 223 9.79 -6.99 1.52
C PHE A 223 10.32 -5.57 1.77
N ASP A 224 11.52 -5.45 2.35
CA ASP A 224 12.18 -4.17 2.61
C ASP A 224 12.43 -3.34 1.33
N LYS A 225 12.78 -4.00 0.22
CA LYS A 225 13.17 -3.33 -1.03
C LYS A 225 12.00 -3.03 -1.96
N GLU A 226 11.01 -3.92 -1.95
CA GLU A 226 9.90 -3.93 -2.90
C GLU A 226 8.58 -3.50 -2.27
N GLY A 227 8.48 -3.54 -0.94
CA GLY A 227 7.22 -3.46 -0.22
C GLY A 227 6.49 -4.81 -0.16
N VAL A 228 5.16 -4.77 -0.17
CA VAL A 228 4.34 -6.01 -0.17
C VAL A 228 4.37 -6.78 -1.50
N GLY A 229 5.03 -6.21 -2.53
CA GLY A 229 5.22 -6.78 -3.86
C GLY A 229 4.89 -5.79 -4.98
N THR A 230 5.05 -6.27 -6.21
CA THR A 230 4.66 -5.59 -7.43
C THR A 230 3.15 -5.69 -7.64
N ILE A 231 2.53 -4.56 -8.01
CA ILE A 231 1.08 -4.45 -8.23
C ILE A 231 0.55 -5.44 -9.29
N GLN A 232 -0.65 -5.98 -9.06
CA GLN A 232 -1.37 -6.84 -10.00
C GLN A 232 -2.80 -6.33 -10.19
N ALA A 233 -3.07 -5.69 -11.33
CA ALA A 233 -4.40 -5.10 -11.60
C ALA A 233 -5.55 -6.12 -11.62
N PRO A 234 -5.40 -7.35 -12.17
CA PRO A 234 -6.47 -8.36 -12.12
C PRO A 234 -6.84 -8.82 -10.71
N ASP A 235 -5.87 -8.86 -9.79
CA ASP A 235 -6.12 -9.23 -8.40
C ASP A 235 -6.86 -8.11 -7.66
N ALA A 236 -6.48 -6.85 -7.90
CA ALA A 236 -7.22 -5.70 -7.39
C ALA A 236 -8.66 -5.65 -7.93
N GLU A 237 -8.85 -5.89 -9.22
CA GLU A 237 -10.19 -6.00 -9.83
C GLU A 237 -11.03 -7.10 -9.15
N SER A 238 -10.43 -8.26 -8.88
CA SER A 238 -11.09 -9.37 -8.21
C SER A 238 -11.50 -9.02 -6.79
N ILE A 239 -10.61 -8.38 -6.01
CA ILE A 239 -10.91 -7.92 -4.64
C ILE A 239 -12.12 -6.98 -4.64
N VAL A 240 -12.14 -5.99 -5.54
CA VAL A 240 -13.23 -5.01 -5.61
C VAL A 240 -14.53 -5.65 -6.08
N LYS A 241 -14.52 -6.36 -7.21
CA LYS A 241 -15.75 -6.95 -7.79
C LYS A 241 -16.39 -8.02 -6.92
N ASN A 242 -15.59 -8.72 -6.12
CA ASN A 242 -16.08 -9.74 -5.20
C ASN A 242 -16.45 -9.18 -3.81
N GLY A 243 -16.26 -7.88 -3.57
CA GLY A 243 -16.54 -7.27 -2.26
C GLY A 243 -15.64 -7.81 -1.15
N GLN A 244 -14.39 -8.18 -1.46
CA GLN A 244 -13.42 -8.77 -0.52
C GLN A 244 -12.71 -7.70 0.31
N TYR A 245 -13.47 -6.75 0.85
CA TYR A 245 -12.96 -5.65 1.65
C TYR A 245 -13.99 -5.27 2.72
N VAL A 246 -13.51 -4.63 3.77
CA VAL A 246 -14.34 -4.03 4.81
C VAL A 246 -13.81 -2.64 5.11
N THR A 247 -14.71 -1.67 5.17
CA THR A 247 -14.42 -0.33 5.69
C THR A 247 -15.12 -0.18 7.04
N ASP A 248 -14.38 0.27 8.06
CA ASP A 248 -14.93 0.54 9.38
C ASP A 248 -14.12 1.64 10.06
N THR A 249 -14.64 2.16 11.16
CA THR A 249 -14.01 3.17 12.00
C THR A 249 -13.78 2.62 13.40
N PHE A 250 -12.55 2.72 13.90
CA PHE A 250 -12.28 2.51 15.30
C PHE A 250 -12.78 3.71 16.12
N ALA A 251 -13.90 3.52 16.81
CA ALA A 251 -14.51 4.58 17.64
C ALA A 251 -13.76 4.81 18.97
N GLN A 252 -12.97 3.83 19.41
CA GLN A 252 -12.24 3.90 20.67
C GLN A 252 -10.85 3.27 20.54
N SER A 253 -9.89 3.95 21.17
CA SER A 253 -8.58 3.44 21.54
C SER A 253 -8.65 2.07 22.22
N ASN A 254 -7.72 1.16 21.89
CA ASN A 254 -7.65 -0.20 22.43
C ASN A 254 -8.88 -1.09 22.19
N SER A 255 -9.70 -0.77 21.19
CA SER A 255 -10.86 -1.61 20.83
C SER A 255 -10.47 -2.71 19.83
N ILE A 256 -11.18 -3.83 19.92
CA ILE A 256 -11.02 -4.99 19.05
C ILE A 256 -12.21 -5.01 18.11
N GLN A 257 -11.95 -5.00 16.81
CA GLN A 257 -12.94 -5.29 15.76
C GLN A 257 -12.64 -6.66 15.18
N SER A 258 -13.67 -7.42 14.81
CA SER A 258 -13.49 -8.78 14.28
C SER A 258 -14.31 -8.93 13.01
N TYR A 259 -13.67 -9.45 11.96
CA TYR A 259 -14.28 -9.67 10.65
C TYR A 259 -14.04 -11.11 10.25
N ASP A 260 -15.09 -11.75 9.78
CA ASP A 260 -15.02 -13.10 9.24
C ASP A 260 -14.78 -13.01 7.73
N ALA A 261 -13.85 -13.81 7.21
CA ALA A 261 -13.61 -13.99 5.78
C ALA A 261 -13.87 -15.45 5.41
N SER A 262 -14.52 -15.68 4.28
CA SER A 262 -14.72 -17.03 3.77
C SER A 262 -13.58 -17.38 2.82
N LEU A 263 -12.88 -18.47 3.11
CA LEU A 263 -11.80 -19.00 2.28
C LEU A 263 -12.25 -20.30 1.64
N ASP A 264 -11.96 -20.48 0.36
CA ASP A 264 -12.13 -21.75 -0.32
C ASP A 264 -10.91 -22.64 -0.05
N SER A 265 -11.15 -23.94 0.02
CA SER A 265 -10.10 -24.96 -0.03
C SER A 265 -9.18 -24.87 -1.26
N ALA A 266 -9.65 -24.22 -2.34
CA ALA A 266 -8.87 -23.91 -3.53
C ALA A 266 -7.90 -22.73 -3.35
N ASP A 267 -8.08 -21.90 -2.32
CA ASP A 267 -7.21 -20.75 -2.07
C ASP A 267 -5.82 -21.25 -1.61
N SER A 268 -4.81 -21.01 -2.43
CA SER A 268 -3.42 -21.39 -2.14
C SER A 268 -2.69 -20.37 -1.26
N GLU A 269 -3.17 -19.13 -1.26
CA GLU A 269 -2.60 -17.99 -0.54
C GLU A 269 -3.70 -16.99 -0.18
N VAL A 270 -3.60 -16.39 1.00
CA VAL A 270 -4.50 -15.34 1.46
C VAL A 270 -3.66 -14.14 1.86
N ARG A 271 -3.92 -13.00 1.21
CA ARG A 271 -3.30 -11.71 1.54
C ARG A 271 -4.34 -10.83 2.19
N VAL A 272 -3.94 -10.19 3.29
CA VAL A 272 -4.75 -9.20 3.99
C VAL A 272 -3.87 -7.97 4.17
N ALA A 273 -4.37 -6.83 3.72
CA ALA A 273 -3.78 -5.54 4.03
C ALA A 273 -4.76 -4.72 4.87
N LEU A 274 -4.21 -4.00 5.83
CA LEU A 274 -4.91 -3.01 6.62
C LEU A 274 -4.24 -1.67 6.37
N ALA A 275 -5.03 -0.68 6.02
CA ALA A 275 -4.59 0.71 5.93
C ALA A 275 -5.62 1.59 6.63
N TRP A 276 -5.13 2.69 7.20
CA TRP A 276 -5.96 3.70 7.83
C TRP A 276 -5.38 5.08 7.53
N LEU A 277 -6.24 6.08 7.60
CA LEU A 277 -5.79 7.46 7.55
C LEU A 277 -5.32 7.92 8.91
N THR A 278 -4.10 8.42 8.89
CA THR A 278 -3.45 9.07 10.01
C THR A 278 -3.68 10.58 9.90
N ASN A 279 -3.75 11.31 11.02
CA ASN A 279 -3.86 12.78 11.02
C ASN A 279 -2.50 13.42 11.39
N PRO A 280 -1.54 13.55 10.45
CA PRO A 280 -0.22 14.02 10.77
C PRO A 280 -0.20 15.55 10.95
N GLN A 281 -0.13 16.01 12.20
CA GLN A 281 -0.14 17.44 12.50
C GLN A 281 1.24 18.11 12.48
N THR A 282 2.33 17.34 12.69
CA THR A 282 3.71 17.86 12.71
C THR A 282 4.73 16.81 12.26
N ASN A 283 5.93 17.22 11.88
CA ASN A 283 7.05 16.30 11.57
C ASN A 283 7.81 15.84 12.83
N ASN A 284 7.43 16.32 14.01
CA ASN A 284 8.00 15.86 15.27
C ASN A 284 7.32 14.55 15.71
N LEU A 285 7.94 13.41 15.38
CA LEU A 285 7.40 12.08 15.63
C LEU A 285 7.32 11.70 17.12
N VAL A 286 8.04 12.42 18.00
CA VAL A 286 7.95 12.22 19.45
C VAL A 286 6.61 12.75 19.98
N ASP A 287 6.16 13.90 19.46
CA ASP A 287 4.96 14.61 19.93
C ASP A 287 3.74 14.38 19.04
N ASN A 288 3.91 13.84 17.82
CA ASN A 288 2.82 13.54 16.90
C ASN A 288 2.15 12.19 17.21
N ALA A 289 1.60 12.07 18.42
CA ALA A 289 0.89 10.86 18.86
C ALA A 289 -0.30 10.49 17.94
N SER A 290 -0.90 11.48 17.28
CA SER A 290 -1.96 11.28 16.29
C SER A 290 -1.44 10.78 14.93
N ALA A 291 -0.13 10.90 14.65
CA ALA A 291 0.49 10.35 13.45
C ALA A 291 0.82 8.85 13.52
N HIS A 292 0.93 8.31 14.73
CA HIS A 292 1.35 6.92 14.94
C HIS A 292 0.33 6.14 15.77
N PRO A 293 -0.95 6.07 15.38
CA PRO A 293 -1.82 5.05 15.94
C PRO A 293 -1.26 3.67 15.53
N ASP A 294 -0.85 2.89 16.53
CA ASP A 294 -0.33 1.55 16.34
C ASP A 294 -1.50 0.56 16.28
N VAL A 295 -1.70 -0.05 15.11
CA VAL A 295 -2.79 -0.99 14.86
C VAL A 295 -2.20 -2.33 14.48
N ASP A 296 -2.34 -3.30 15.40
CA ASP A 296 -1.82 -4.64 15.18
C ASP A 296 -2.78 -5.50 14.36
N LEU A 297 -2.25 -6.10 13.29
CA LEU A 297 -2.95 -7.13 12.55
C LEU A 297 -2.66 -8.50 13.17
N THR A 298 -3.63 -9.06 13.89
CA THR A 298 -3.54 -10.43 14.39
C THR A 298 -4.40 -11.38 13.58
N SER A 299 -3.95 -12.62 13.53
CA SER A 299 -4.54 -13.69 12.74
C SER A 299 -4.82 -14.86 13.68
N THR A 300 -6.05 -15.38 13.65
CA THR A 300 -6.40 -16.57 14.42
C THR A 300 -7.05 -17.56 13.47
N SER A 301 -6.63 -18.83 13.51
CA SER A 301 -7.36 -19.91 12.86
C SER A 301 -8.20 -20.61 13.92
N THR A 302 -9.51 -20.59 13.78
CA THR A 302 -10.35 -21.55 14.48
C THR A 302 -10.69 -22.66 13.51
N THR A 303 -9.95 -23.76 13.54
CA THR A 303 -10.47 -25.02 13.00
C THR A 303 -11.76 -25.30 13.78
N PRO A 304 -12.93 -25.43 13.13
CA PRO A 304 -14.13 -25.79 13.86
C PRO A 304 -13.86 -27.15 14.48
N THR A 305 -13.89 -27.18 15.81
CA THR A 305 -13.83 -28.42 16.57
C THR A 305 -14.97 -29.28 16.03
N ALA A 306 -14.65 -30.39 15.37
CA ALA A 306 -15.64 -31.44 15.15
C ALA A 306 -16.36 -31.68 16.48
N PRO A 307 -17.69 -31.89 16.49
CA PRO A 307 -18.42 -32.06 17.74
C PRO A 307 -17.70 -33.13 18.55
N ALA A 308 -17.17 -32.72 19.71
CA ALA A 308 -16.40 -33.60 20.57
C ALA A 308 -17.33 -34.76 20.96
N SER A 309 -17.12 -35.93 20.37
CA SER A 309 -17.61 -37.15 20.97
C SER A 309 -16.83 -37.32 22.26
N ILE A 310 -17.49 -36.97 23.37
CA ILE A 310 -17.00 -37.25 24.71
C ILE A 310 -17.01 -38.78 24.87
N THR A 311 -15.91 -39.43 24.52
CA THR A 311 -15.57 -40.72 25.10
C THR A 311 -14.71 -40.45 26.34
N ARG A 312 -15.37 -40.60 27.49
CA ARG A 312 -14.79 -40.44 28.82
C ARG A 312 -13.59 -41.40 28.99
N PRO A 313 -12.38 -40.93 29.30
CA PRO A 313 -11.27 -41.81 29.64
C PRO A 313 -11.44 -42.39 31.04
N PRO A 314 -10.97 -43.62 31.31
CA PRO A 314 -10.88 -44.15 32.65
C PRO A 314 -9.79 -43.42 33.44
N THR A 315 -10.12 -43.11 34.68
CA THR A 315 -9.28 -42.43 35.66
C THR A 315 -8.11 -43.30 36.11
N THR A 316 -6.90 -42.74 36.10
CA THR A 316 -5.88 -43.06 37.12
C THR A 316 -4.84 -41.91 37.27
N PRO A 317 -4.22 -41.76 38.45
CA PRO A 317 -3.62 -40.51 38.93
C PRO A 317 -2.08 -40.44 38.84
N GLY A 318 -1.58 -39.19 38.84
CA GLY A 318 -0.30 -38.82 39.44
C GLY A 318 0.75 -38.22 38.50
N GLY A 319 1.37 -37.10 38.92
CA GLY A 319 2.67 -36.66 38.41
C GLY A 319 2.86 -35.15 38.28
N ASN A 320 3.44 -34.54 39.32
CA ASN A 320 3.97 -33.17 39.35
C ASN A 320 5.31 -33.09 38.57
N THR A 321 5.54 -32.06 37.75
CA THR A 321 6.84 -31.36 37.65
C THR A 321 6.71 -29.98 36.98
N SER A 322 7.33 -29.00 37.61
CA SER A 322 7.51 -27.61 37.18
C SER A 322 8.77 -27.45 36.33
N ALA A 323 8.72 -26.64 35.27
CA ALA A 323 9.92 -26.04 34.66
C ALA A 323 9.59 -24.67 34.06
N SER A 324 10.36 -23.67 34.49
CA SER A 324 10.37 -22.27 34.04
C SER A 324 11.14 -22.12 32.72
N THR A 325 10.64 -21.30 31.79
CA THR A 325 11.31 -20.93 30.53
C THR A 325 11.64 -19.43 30.51
N PRO A 326 12.79 -18.99 29.91
CA PRO A 326 13.20 -17.58 29.85
C PRO A 326 12.51 -16.81 28.71
N PRO A 327 12.59 -15.46 28.68
CA PRO A 327 11.87 -14.63 27.72
C PRO A 327 12.37 -14.77 26.28
N THR A 328 11.42 -14.83 25.35
CA THR A 328 11.60 -14.90 23.89
C THR A 328 11.92 -13.52 23.30
N PRO A 329 12.82 -13.41 22.30
CA PRO A 329 13.06 -12.16 21.57
C PRO A 329 11.88 -11.77 20.65
N ALA A 330 11.84 -10.49 20.28
CA ALA A 330 10.78 -9.85 19.49
C ALA A 330 10.49 -10.57 18.14
N PRO A 331 9.22 -10.58 17.68
CA PRO A 331 8.83 -11.30 16.48
C PRO A 331 9.32 -10.61 15.20
N THR A 332 9.96 -11.38 14.33
CA THR A 332 10.09 -11.08 12.89
C THR A 332 8.73 -11.28 12.22
N PRO A 333 8.26 -10.39 11.32
CA PRO A 333 7.03 -10.62 10.58
C PRO A 333 7.18 -11.91 9.75
N SER A 334 6.29 -12.87 10.00
CA SER A 334 6.32 -14.19 9.37
C SER A 334 5.34 -14.25 8.21
N ARG A 335 5.85 -14.49 7.00
CA ARG A 335 5.03 -14.92 5.87
C ARG A 335 4.56 -16.36 6.13
N PHE A 336 3.26 -16.55 6.27
CA PHE A 336 2.67 -17.88 6.41
C PHE A 336 2.50 -18.54 5.02
N ARG A 337 3.51 -19.29 4.58
CA ARG A 337 3.36 -20.17 3.41
C ARG A 337 2.85 -21.53 3.87
N ARG A 338 1.59 -21.87 3.54
CA ARG A 338 1.02 -23.18 3.87
C ARG A 338 1.73 -24.27 3.06
N GLN A 339 2.46 -25.14 3.74
CA GLN A 339 2.99 -26.37 3.14
C GLN A 339 1.84 -27.38 3.02
N THR A 340 1.33 -27.61 1.82
CA THR A 340 0.14 -28.44 1.59
C THR A 340 0.44 -29.92 1.83
N GLY A 341 0.00 -30.41 2.98
CA GLY A 341 -0.09 -31.83 3.31
C GLY A 341 -1.48 -32.18 3.86
N ARG A 342 -2.37 -32.60 2.95
CA ARG A 342 -3.49 -33.56 3.15
C ARG A 342 -4.83 -33.09 3.77
N THR A 343 -5.88 -33.47 3.02
CA THR A 343 -7.32 -33.66 3.32
C THR A 343 -8.20 -32.43 3.63
N ALA A 344 -9.08 -32.15 2.67
CA ALA A 344 -10.12 -31.13 2.68
C ALA A 344 -11.10 -31.29 3.85
N THR A 345 -11.33 -30.18 4.56
CA THR A 345 -12.55 -29.94 5.34
C THR A 345 -13.03 -28.53 5.01
N THR A 346 -14.29 -28.44 4.57
CA THR A 346 -14.96 -27.26 3.98
C THR A 346 -15.51 -26.29 5.04
N ALA A 347 -14.73 -25.96 6.06
CA ALA A 347 -15.22 -25.14 7.14
C ALA A 347 -14.58 -23.75 7.14
N PRO A 348 -15.37 -22.67 7.31
CA PRO A 348 -14.86 -21.31 7.25
C PRO A 348 -13.88 -21.05 8.41
N GLU A 349 -12.74 -20.49 8.07
CA GLU A 349 -11.72 -20.03 9.01
C GLU A 349 -12.08 -18.62 9.50
N ARG A 350 -11.95 -18.34 10.81
CA ARG A 350 -12.36 -17.06 11.41
C ARG A 350 -11.18 -16.25 11.91
N TRP A 351 -11.01 -15.03 11.40
CA TRP A 351 -9.91 -14.13 11.76
C TRP A 351 -10.36 -13.10 12.82
N ARG A 352 -9.43 -12.62 13.67
CA ARG A 352 -9.70 -11.66 14.76
C ARG A 352 -8.66 -10.55 14.78
N TRP A 353 -9.08 -9.29 14.84
CA TRP A 353 -8.20 -8.12 14.73
C TRP A 353 -8.10 -7.35 16.05
N ARG A 354 -6.93 -6.80 16.38
CA ARG A 354 -6.70 -6.07 17.64
C ARG A 354 -6.04 -4.72 17.37
N GLY A 355 -6.80 -3.63 17.43
CA GLY A 355 -6.22 -2.29 17.33
C GLY A 355 -5.88 -1.73 18.71
N THR A 356 -4.68 -1.18 18.86
CA THR A 356 -4.24 -0.49 20.08
C THR A 356 -4.12 1.01 19.82
N ALA A 357 -5.19 1.66 19.32
CA ALA A 357 -5.13 3.10 19.08
C ALA A 357 -4.89 3.85 20.40
N ASP A 358 -3.97 4.82 20.42
CA ASP A 358 -3.73 5.69 21.58
C ASP A 358 -4.94 6.62 21.80
N SER A 359 -5.21 6.96 23.05
CA SER A 359 -6.37 7.66 23.65
C SER A 359 -6.78 9.02 23.04
N ARG A 360 -6.14 9.46 21.94
CA ARG A 360 -6.32 10.80 21.36
C ARG A 360 -6.61 10.83 19.86
N ALA A 361 -6.78 9.67 19.21
CA ALA A 361 -7.27 9.63 17.83
C ALA A 361 -8.77 9.96 17.80
N GLN A 362 -9.12 11.24 17.58
CA GLN A 362 -10.50 11.63 17.27
C GLN A 362 -10.84 11.18 15.85
N SER A 363 -11.60 10.10 15.70
CA SER A 363 -12.22 9.75 14.43
C SER A 363 -13.51 10.55 14.23
N GLN A 364 -13.62 11.29 13.12
CA GLN A 364 -14.89 11.84 12.69
C GLN A 364 -15.70 10.74 12.00
N SER A 365 -16.81 10.33 12.62
CA SER A 365 -17.79 9.45 11.99
C SER A 365 -18.58 10.21 10.92
N ARG A 366 -18.73 9.67 9.71
CA ARG A 366 -19.87 10.02 8.85
C ARG A 366 -20.63 8.80 8.36
N ARG A 367 -21.93 8.82 8.66
CA ARG A 367 -22.98 8.10 7.93
C ARG A 367 -23.15 8.80 6.59
N VAL A 368 -23.03 8.06 5.50
CA VAL A 368 -23.50 8.50 4.19
C VAL A 368 -24.97 8.10 4.07
N ALA A 369 -25.80 9.03 3.57
CA ALA A 369 -27.23 8.87 3.34
C ALA A 369 -27.51 8.23 1.99
#